data_AF-A0A2S7U382-F1
#
_entry.id   AF-A0A2S7U382-F1
#
_cell.length_a   1.000
_cell.length_b   1.000
_cell.length_c   1.000
_cell.angle_alpha   90.00
_cell.angle_beta   90.00
_cell.angle_gamma   90.00
#
_symmetry.space_group_name_H-M   'P 1'
#
loop_
_entity.id
_entity.type
_entity.pdbx_description
1 polymer ?
#
loop_
_entity_poly.entity_id
_entity_poly.type
_entity_poly.pdbx_seq_one_letter_code
_entity_poly.pdbx_strand_id
1 'polypeptide(L)'
;MAALATTSLMADSYYKGDPQFHQWPDAKASRFQISRIGPIGLSLELIQPAFTMRISAVEPGIRSAAARSINNQQRYHLIMPLLKSQDPRGRHSGVTCLTGMFKGKGIPNDKITDEMFAIIAKMINDPEESWWVIEGALNAFGRARPELIAPHLKKLSLWLKNDDWWLRKASMVALTPVSTDKRFYKQILPIIGKMISSNERAVALHPSEELLNNSNQPIQKYNNSPSR
;
A
#
# COMPACT_ATOMS: atom_id res chain seq x y z
N MET A 1 8.11 40.57 -17.24
CA MET A 1 8.61 39.85 -16.06
C MET A 1 7.93 40.42 -14.82
N ALA A 2 7.08 39.66 -14.15
CA ALA A 2 6.53 40.03 -12.86
C ALA A 2 6.52 38.77 -11.98
N ALA A 3 7.53 38.64 -11.13
CA ALA A 3 7.55 37.63 -10.08
C ALA A 3 6.70 38.16 -8.92
N LEU A 4 5.53 37.57 -8.68
CA LEU A 4 4.81 37.75 -7.43
C LEU A 4 5.60 37.05 -6.32
N ALA A 5 6.38 37.82 -5.56
CA ALA A 5 6.88 37.38 -4.28
C ALA A 5 5.71 37.38 -3.29
N THR A 6 5.20 36.20 -2.96
CA THR A 6 4.37 35.98 -1.78
C THR A 6 5.20 36.31 -0.54
N THR A 7 5.11 37.56 -0.07
CA THR A 7 5.54 37.95 1.27
C THR A 7 4.64 37.26 2.28
N SER A 8 5.07 36.11 2.80
CA SER A 8 4.54 35.61 4.06
C SER A 8 4.90 36.64 5.12
N LEU A 9 3.90 37.29 5.70
CA LEU A 9 4.06 38.04 6.95
C LEU A 9 4.57 37.06 8.00
N MET A 10 5.88 37.05 8.22
CA MET A 10 6.47 36.47 9.41
C MET A 10 5.94 37.32 10.57
N ALA A 11 4.98 36.77 11.30
CA ALA A 11 4.54 37.36 12.55
C ALA A 11 5.73 37.30 13.51
N ASP A 12 6.46 38.40 13.63
CA ASP A 12 7.46 38.55 14.67
C ASP A 12 6.75 38.36 16.01
N SER A 13 7.05 37.24 16.66
CA SER A 13 6.70 36.99 18.04
C SER A 13 7.17 38.19 18.87
N TYR A 14 6.25 38.85 19.57
CA TYR A 14 6.56 39.97 20.48
C TYR A 14 7.68 39.61 21.48
N TYR A 15 7.85 38.32 21.78
CA TYR A 15 8.98 37.79 22.54
C TYR A 15 10.09 37.30 21.59
N LYS A 16 11.29 37.90 21.74
CA LYS A 16 12.50 37.56 20.96
C LYS A 16 13.23 36.30 21.45
N GLY A 17 12.66 35.57 22.41
CA GLY A 17 13.20 34.32 22.98
C GLY A 17 12.07 33.45 23.53
N ASP A 18 12.41 32.26 24.06
CA ASP A 18 11.40 31.40 24.69
C ASP A 18 10.72 32.16 25.84
N PRO A 19 9.37 32.14 25.93
CA PRO A 19 8.63 32.95 26.88
C PRO A 19 9.06 32.63 28.32
N GLN A 20 9.68 33.61 28.97
CA GLN A 20 10.32 33.49 30.29
C GLN A 20 9.33 33.18 31.42
N PHE A 21 8.03 33.41 31.19
CA PHE A 21 6.92 33.09 32.09
C PHE A 21 5.98 32.03 31.50
N HIS A 22 6.54 31.01 30.87
CA HIS A 22 5.76 29.83 30.52
C HIS A 22 5.60 28.95 31.76
N GLN A 23 4.36 28.65 32.16
CA GLN A 23 4.06 27.83 33.34
C GLN A 23 4.41 26.34 33.16
N TRP A 24 4.94 25.97 31.99
CA TRP A 24 5.19 24.57 31.64
C TRP A 24 6.59 24.35 31.07
N PRO A 25 7.12 23.11 31.13
CA PRO A 25 8.51 22.85 30.75
C PRO A 25 8.87 23.02 29.25
N ASP A 26 7.87 23.04 28.35
CA ASP A 26 8.10 23.14 26.90
C ASP A 26 7.06 24.07 26.24
N ALA A 27 7.52 25.14 25.59
CA ALA A 27 6.64 26.08 24.89
C ALA A 27 5.96 25.49 23.65
N LYS A 28 6.52 24.46 23.02
CA LYS A 28 6.05 23.90 21.73
C LYS A 28 5.18 22.65 21.87
N ALA A 29 5.08 22.09 23.08
CA ALA A 29 4.26 20.92 23.34
C ALA A 29 2.76 21.23 23.15
N SER A 30 2.05 20.32 22.49
CA SER A 30 0.58 20.37 22.38
C SER A 30 -0.04 20.27 23.77
N ARG A 31 -0.95 21.21 24.09
CA ARG A 31 -1.60 21.26 25.41
C ARG A 31 -3.00 20.66 25.39
N PHE A 32 -3.71 20.84 24.28
CA PHE A 32 -5.03 20.26 24.08
C PHE A 32 -5.00 19.42 22.80
N GLN A 33 -5.22 18.12 22.98
CA GLN A 33 -5.37 17.17 21.88
C GLN A 33 -6.84 16.81 21.76
N ILE A 34 -7.46 17.21 20.66
CA ILE A 34 -8.79 16.78 20.29
C ILE A 34 -8.62 15.58 19.37
N SER A 35 -8.76 14.37 19.92
CA SER A 35 -8.50 13.13 19.19
C SER A 35 -9.46 12.87 18.04
N ARG A 36 -10.69 13.42 18.09
CA ARG A 36 -11.67 13.29 17.00
C ARG A 36 -12.64 14.47 17.00
N ILE A 37 -12.63 15.22 15.92
CA ILE A 37 -13.62 16.25 15.63
C ILE A 37 -14.74 15.64 14.82
N GLY A 38 -15.87 15.40 15.50
CA GLY A 38 -17.15 15.04 14.90
C GLY A 38 -17.08 13.93 13.82
N PRO A 39 -17.97 13.96 12.82
CA PRO A 39 -18.00 12.97 11.74
C PRO A 39 -16.92 13.20 10.68
N ILE A 40 -16.19 14.32 10.73
CA ILE A 40 -15.16 14.70 9.76
C ILE A 40 -13.82 13.99 9.99
N GLY A 41 -13.66 13.28 11.12
CA GLY A 41 -12.52 12.38 11.35
C GLY A 41 -11.17 13.10 11.36
N LEU A 42 -11.11 14.32 11.89
CA LEU A 42 -9.86 15.06 12.07
C LEU A 42 -9.46 15.10 13.53
N SER A 43 -8.17 14.99 13.81
CA SER A 43 -7.59 15.20 15.12
C SER A 43 -6.81 16.51 15.13
N LEU A 44 -7.00 17.34 16.16
CA LEU A 44 -6.36 18.64 16.27
C LEU A 44 -5.51 18.74 17.54
N GLU A 45 -4.40 19.45 17.41
CA GLU A 45 -3.56 19.89 18.50
C GLU A 45 -3.58 21.40 18.58
N LEU A 46 -3.82 21.93 19.79
CA LEU A 46 -3.78 23.36 20.07
C LEU A 46 -2.53 23.68 20.86
N ILE A 47 -1.63 24.45 20.23
CA ILE A 47 -0.38 24.90 20.83
C ILE A 47 -0.57 26.33 21.34
N GLN A 48 -0.40 26.52 22.65
CA GLN A 48 -0.37 27.83 23.29
C GLN A 48 0.97 28.53 23.07
N PRO A 49 1.07 29.87 23.21
CA PRO A 49 0.04 30.81 23.68
C PRO A 49 -0.95 31.29 22.61
N ALA A 50 -0.63 31.14 21.32
CA ALA A 50 -1.44 31.68 20.22
C ALA A 50 -2.60 30.78 19.75
N PHE A 51 -2.85 29.64 20.40
CA PHE A 51 -3.78 28.59 19.94
C PHE A 51 -3.54 28.17 18.49
N THR A 52 -2.27 27.96 18.11
CA THR A 52 -1.94 27.46 16.77
C THR A 52 -2.50 26.05 16.62
N MET A 53 -3.37 25.87 15.63
CA MET A 53 -4.01 24.61 15.32
C MET A 53 -3.13 23.76 14.40
N ARG A 54 -2.78 22.55 14.84
CA ARG A 54 -2.11 21.55 14.01
C ARG A 54 -3.01 20.33 13.82
N ILE A 55 -3.08 19.81 12.60
CA ILE A 55 -3.76 18.55 12.33
C ILE A 55 -2.80 17.43 12.74
N SER A 56 -3.16 16.65 13.77
CA SER A 56 -2.35 15.53 14.23
C SER A 56 -2.62 14.24 13.47
N ALA A 57 -3.89 13.95 13.17
CA ALA A 57 -4.28 12.77 12.42
C ALA A 57 -5.50 13.02 11.53
N VAL A 58 -5.52 12.30 10.42
CA VAL A 58 -6.66 12.23 9.50
C VAL A 58 -7.16 10.79 9.51
N GLU A 59 -8.43 10.61 9.85
CA GLU A 59 -9.07 9.30 9.96
C GLU A 59 -9.06 8.59 8.59
N PRO A 60 -8.75 7.27 8.56
CA PRO A 60 -8.62 6.50 7.32
C PRO A 60 -9.91 6.35 6.52
N GLY A 61 -11.07 6.37 7.16
CA GLY A 61 -12.39 6.36 6.55
C GLY A 61 -12.65 7.58 5.65
N ILE A 62 -12.17 8.77 6.02
CA ILE A 62 -12.26 9.96 5.14
C ILE A 62 -11.52 9.74 3.81
N ARG A 63 -10.32 9.16 3.88
CA ARG A 63 -9.54 8.82 2.68
C ARG A 63 -10.25 7.80 1.80
N SER A 64 -10.83 6.79 2.44
CA SER A 64 -11.62 5.75 1.76
C SER A 64 -12.89 6.32 1.13
N ALA A 65 -13.56 7.26 1.80
CA ALA A 65 -14.74 7.96 1.29
C ALA A 65 -14.38 8.87 0.11
N ALA A 66 -13.24 9.57 0.17
CA ALA A 66 -12.73 10.38 -0.93
C ALA A 66 -12.46 9.51 -2.18
N ALA A 67 -11.73 8.41 -2.01
CA ALA A 67 -11.47 7.46 -3.10
C ALA A 67 -12.76 6.89 -3.70
N ARG A 68 -13.74 6.52 -2.85
CA ARG A 68 -15.05 6.07 -3.30
C ARG A 68 -15.79 7.16 -4.09
N SER A 69 -15.77 8.41 -3.62
CA SER A 69 -16.41 9.53 -4.30
C SER A 69 -15.78 9.78 -5.67
N ILE A 70 -14.45 9.75 -5.76
CA ILE A 70 -13.71 9.85 -7.03
C ILE A 70 -14.16 8.77 -8.01
N ASN A 71 -14.25 7.52 -7.56
CA ASN A 71 -14.64 6.40 -8.42
C ASN A 71 -16.11 6.48 -8.86
N ASN A 72 -17.02 6.80 -7.94
CA ASN A 72 -18.45 6.91 -8.22
C ASN A 72 -18.76 8.07 -9.18
N GLN A 73 -18.05 9.19 -9.04
CA GLN A 73 -18.20 10.36 -9.91
C GLN A 73 -17.31 10.32 -11.15
N GLN A 74 -16.57 9.22 -11.37
CA GLN A 74 -15.69 9.02 -12.52
C GLN A 74 -14.62 10.12 -12.69
N ARG A 75 -14.17 10.74 -11.59
CA ARG A 75 -13.16 11.83 -11.59
C ARG A 75 -11.73 11.28 -11.63
N TYR A 76 -11.44 10.39 -12.57
CA TYR A 76 -10.19 9.62 -12.60
C TYR A 76 -8.92 10.48 -12.77
N HIS A 77 -9.06 11.70 -13.31
CA HIS A 77 -7.96 12.66 -13.42
C HIS A 77 -7.32 13.01 -12.06
N LEU A 78 -8.03 12.83 -10.94
CA LEU A 78 -7.51 13.07 -9.58
C LEU A 78 -6.60 11.95 -9.05
N ILE A 79 -6.63 10.77 -9.66
CA ILE A 79 -5.89 9.60 -9.18
C ILE A 79 -4.39 9.82 -9.33
N MET A 80 -3.95 10.36 -10.47
CA MET A 80 -2.53 10.59 -10.75
C MET A 80 -1.87 11.58 -9.77
N PRO A 81 -2.47 12.75 -9.48
CA PRO A 81 -2.00 13.63 -8.41
C PRO A 81 -1.92 12.95 -7.05
N LEU A 82 -2.92 12.12 -6.69
CA LEU A 82 -2.92 11.40 -5.42
C LEU A 82 -1.78 10.39 -5.33
N LEU A 83 -1.54 9.61 -6.39
CA LEU A 83 -0.43 8.66 -6.47
C LEU A 83 0.95 9.35 -6.39
N LYS A 84 1.06 10.59 -6.89
CA LYS A 84 2.30 11.39 -6.85
C LYS A 84 2.42 12.26 -5.59
N SER A 85 1.49 12.15 -4.64
CA SER A 85 1.52 12.94 -3.42
C SER A 85 2.78 12.66 -2.60
N GLN A 86 3.35 13.71 -1.99
CA GLN A 86 4.46 13.58 -1.03
C GLN A 86 4.00 12.88 0.26
N ASP A 87 2.74 13.04 0.64
CA ASP A 87 2.16 12.41 1.82
C ASP A 87 1.74 10.96 1.51
N PRO A 88 2.24 9.95 2.26
CA PRO A 88 1.81 8.56 2.14
C PRO A 88 0.28 8.38 2.21
N ARG A 89 -0.42 9.22 2.97
CA ARG A 89 -1.89 9.18 3.10
C ARG A 89 -2.58 9.57 1.79
N GLY A 90 -2.02 10.53 1.06
CA GLY A 90 -2.46 10.90 -0.28
C GLY A 90 -2.25 9.75 -1.26
N ARG A 91 -1.05 9.16 -1.24
CA ARG A 91 -0.70 7.98 -2.06
C ARG A 91 -1.63 6.81 -1.80
N HIS A 92 -1.88 6.49 -0.53
CA HIS A 92 -2.83 5.45 -0.13
C HIS A 92 -4.22 5.69 -0.71
N SER A 93 -4.69 6.95 -0.72
CA SER A 93 -6.00 7.30 -1.30
C SER A 93 -6.02 7.05 -2.81
N GLY A 94 -4.95 7.43 -3.52
CA GLY A 94 -4.80 7.14 -4.95
C GLY A 94 -4.81 5.65 -5.26
N VAL A 95 -4.05 4.88 -4.48
CA VAL A 95 -3.99 3.41 -4.59
C VAL A 95 -5.36 2.78 -4.29
N THR A 96 -6.08 3.29 -3.28
CA THR A 96 -7.44 2.85 -2.93
C THR A 96 -8.43 3.09 -4.07
N CYS A 97 -8.23 4.13 -4.89
CA CYS A 97 -9.06 4.34 -6.09
C CYS A 97 -8.90 3.19 -7.09
N LEU A 98 -7.70 2.61 -7.20
CA LEU A 98 -7.40 1.54 -8.15
C LEU A 98 -8.03 0.20 -7.75
N THR A 99 -7.93 -0.15 -6.47
CA THR A 99 -8.41 -1.44 -5.96
C THR A 99 -9.88 -1.40 -5.56
N GLY A 100 -10.31 -0.28 -4.99
CA GLY A 100 -11.55 -0.21 -4.21
C GLY A 100 -11.34 -0.81 -2.82
N MET A 101 -11.74 -0.06 -1.78
CA MET A 101 -11.73 -0.54 -0.39
C MET A 101 -12.89 -1.53 -0.15
N PHE A 102 -12.99 -2.16 1.04
CA PHE A 102 -14.04 -3.10 1.50
C PHE A 102 -15.32 -3.26 0.64
N LYS A 103 -16.13 -2.20 0.48
CA LYS A 103 -17.40 -2.21 -0.29
C LYS A 103 -17.37 -1.35 -1.56
N GLY A 104 -16.24 -0.72 -1.86
CA GLY A 104 -16.06 0.14 -3.03
C GLY A 104 -15.53 -0.65 -4.22
N LYS A 105 -15.93 -0.27 -5.44
CA LYS A 105 -15.33 -0.80 -6.66
C LYS A 105 -14.14 0.08 -7.04
N GLY A 106 -13.01 -0.54 -7.38
CA GLY A 106 -11.90 0.13 -8.00
C GLY A 106 -12.27 0.66 -9.40
N ILE A 107 -11.40 1.49 -9.99
CA ILE A 107 -11.64 1.97 -11.35
C ILE A 107 -11.71 0.82 -12.36
N PRO A 108 -12.41 1.00 -13.50
CA PRO A 108 -12.41 0.04 -14.59
C PRO A 108 -11.00 -0.26 -15.11
N ASN A 109 -10.75 -1.49 -15.57
CA ASN A 109 -9.42 -1.93 -16.03
C ASN A 109 -8.92 -1.13 -17.25
N ASP A 110 -9.81 -0.66 -18.12
CA ASP A 110 -9.49 0.19 -19.28
C ASP A 110 -8.97 1.58 -18.91
N LYS A 111 -9.19 2.01 -17.65
CA LYS A 111 -8.73 3.31 -17.14
C LYS A 111 -7.42 3.22 -16.36
N ILE A 112 -6.92 2.02 -16.10
CA ILE A 112 -5.63 1.83 -15.44
C ILE A 112 -4.54 1.93 -16.49
N THR A 113 -3.57 2.80 -16.24
CA THR A 113 -2.46 3.05 -17.18
C THR A 113 -1.17 2.37 -16.71
N ASP A 114 -0.26 2.12 -17.65
CA ASP A 114 1.06 1.58 -17.31
C ASP A 114 1.87 2.55 -16.44
N GLU A 115 1.65 3.87 -16.56
CA GLU A 115 2.27 4.88 -15.68
C GLU A 115 1.82 4.70 -14.22
N MET A 116 0.54 4.41 -13.98
CA MET A 116 0.05 4.11 -12.63
C MET A 116 0.77 2.90 -12.05
N PHE A 117 0.95 1.82 -12.84
CA PHE A 117 1.70 0.65 -12.38
C PHE A 117 3.17 0.94 -12.14
N ALA A 118 3.81 1.77 -12.96
CA ALA A 118 5.20 2.17 -12.72
C ALA A 118 5.37 2.92 -11.38
N ILE A 119 4.40 3.76 -11.00
CA ILE A 119 4.40 4.45 -9.70
C ILE A 119 4.17 3.45 -8.56
N ILE A 120 3.19 2.54 -8.70
CA ILE A 120 2.90 1.50 -7.70
C ILE A 120 4.12 0.59 -7.49
N ALA A 121 4.81 0.22 -8.57
CA ALA A 121 6.03 -0.56 -8.51
C ALA A 121 7.11 0.15 -7.68
N LYS A 122 7.26 1.48 -7.83
CA LYS A 122 8.19 2.26 -6.99
C LYS A 122 7.80 2.19 -5.52
N MET A 123 6.51 2.35 -5.18
CA MET A 123 6.01 2.23 -3.80
C MET A 123 6.32 0.86 -3.18
N ILE A 124 6.19 -0.23 -3.93
CA ILE A 124 6.48 -1.61 -3.45
C ILE A 124 7.99 -1.81 -3.20
N ASN A 125 8.83 -1.14 -3.96
CA ASN A 125 10.29 -1.28 -3.87
C ASN A 125 10.92 -0.38 -2.80
N ASP A 126 10.25 0.72 -2.43
CA ASP A 126 10.70 1.67 -1.42
C ASP A 126 10.62 1.08 0.00
N PRO A 127 11.75 0.97 0.74
CA PRO A 127 11.75 0.47 2.12
C PRO A 127 11.14 1.45 3.13
N GLU A 128 11.14 2.76 2.85
CA GLU A 128 10.65 3.79 3.78
C GLU A 128 9.15 4.10 3.58
N GLU A 129 8.51 3.41 2.64
CA GLU A 129 7.10 3.63 2.35
C GLU A 129 6.19 3.08 3.45
N SER A 130 5.04 3.73 3.64
CA SER A 130 4.03 3.29 4.58
C SER A 130 3.51 1.90 4.21
N TRP A 131 3.46 0.99 5.18
CA TRP A 131 2.96 -0.37 4.95
C TRP A 131 1.51 -0.42 4.42
N TRP A 132 0.68 0.56 4.78
CA TRP A 132 -0.67 0.69 4.20
C TRP A 132 -0.62 1.00 2.71
N VAL A 133 0.31 1.86 2.27
CA VAL A 133 0.51 2.16 0.85
C VAL A 133 1.03 0.91 0.15
N ILE A 134 1.97 0.18 0.75
CA ILE A 134 2.52 -1.06 0.21
C ILE A 134 1.44 -2.14 0.05
N GLU A 135 0.59 -2.35 1.06
CA GLU A 135 -0.55 -3.28 1.00
C GLU A 135 -1.49 -2.95 -0.14
N GLY A 136 -1.91 -1.69 -0.22
CA GLY A 136 -2.79 -1.24 -1.29
C GLY A 136 -2.10 -1.38 -2.65
N ALA A 137 -0.80 -1.09 -2.72
CA ALA A 137 0.01 -1.15 -3.92
C ALA A 137 0.12 -2.59 -4.43
N LEU A 138 0.37 -3.55 -3.53
CA LEU A 138 0.38 -4.99 -3.83
C LEU A 138 -0.99 -5.45 -4.34
N ASN A 139 -2.08 -5.06 -3.69
CA ASN A 139 -3.43 -5.37 -4.15
C ASN A 139 -3.72 -4.76 -5.54
N ALA A 140 -3.26 -3.53 -5.80
CA ALA A 140 -3.39 -2.88 -7.11
C ALA A 140 -2.56 -3.59 -8.18
N PHE A 141 -1.36 -4.07 -7.83
CA PHE A 141 -0.47 -4.85 -8.69
C PHE A 141 -1.11 -6.17 -9.15
N GLY A 142 -2.00 -6.77 -8.35
CA GLY A 142 -2.77 -7.94 -8.75
C GLY A 142 -3.71 -7.71 -9.94
N ARG A 143 -3.91 -6.46 -10.36
CA ARG A 143 -4.66 -6.09 -11.58
C ARG A 143 -3.77 -5.82 -12.78
N ALA A 144 -2.45 -5.85 -12.60
CA ALA A 144 -1.49 -5.61 -13.68
C ALA A 144 -1.36 -6.83 -14.60
N ARG A 145 -0.84 -6.57 -15.79
CA ARG A 145 -0.46 -7.65 -16.72
C ARG A 145 0.76 -8.41 -16.17
N PRO A 146 0.87 -9.73 -16.43
CA PRO A 146 1.98 -10.53 -15.93
C PRO A 146 3.37 -9.98 -16.27
N GLU A 147 3.54 -9.37 -17.45
CA GLU A 147 4.82 -8.82 -17.91
C GLU A 147 5.31 -7.64 -17.06
N LEU A 148 4.38 -6.86 -16.48
CA LEU A 148 4.73 -5.75 -15.60
C LEU A 148 5.11 -6.22 -14.19
N ILE A 149 4.66 -7.40 -13.79
CA ILE A 149 4.90 -7.97 -12.47
C ILE A 149 6.20 -8.78 -12.46
N ALA A 150 6.52 -9.48 -13.56
CA ALA A 150 7.67 -10.37 -13.68
C ALA A 150 9.03 -9.76 -13.23
N PRO A 151 9.36 -8.48 -13.51
CA PRO A 151 10.61 -7.87 -13.04
C PRO A 151 10.70 -7.73 -11.52
N HIS A 152 9.56 -7.70 -10.82
CA HIS A 152 9.48 -7.42 -9.39
C HIS A 152 9.32 -8.68 -8.52
N LEU A 153 9.37 -9.89 -9.12
CA LEU A 153 9.14 -11.16 -8.41
C LEU A 153 10.05 -11.36 -7.20
N LYS A 154 11.31 -10.90 -7.27
CA LYS A 154 12.23 -10.99 -6.13
C LYS A 154 11.74 -10.18 -4.93
N LYS A 155 11.26 -8.96 -5.16
CA LYS A 155 10.73 -8.09 -4.09
C LYS A 155 9.38 -8.61 -3.58
N LEU A 156 8.51 -9.10 -4.48
CA LEU A 156 7.25 -9.72 -4.08
C LEU A 156 7.48 -10.99 -3.24
N SER A 157 8.48 -11.81 -3.57
CA SER A 157 8.85 -12.97 -2.75
C SER A 157 9.32 -12.55 -1.34
N LEU A 158 9.95 -11.39 -1.19
CA LEU A 158 10.30 -10.84 0.12
C LEU A 158 9.05 -10.46 0.92
N TRP A 159 8.11 -9.75 0.30
CA TRP A 159 6.83 -9.38 0.93
C TRP A 159 5.98 -10.61 1.29
N LEU A 160 6.07 -11.70 0.53
CA LEU A 160 5.39 -12.96 0.83
C LEU A 160 5.95 -13.66 2.08
N LYS A 161 7.22 -13.43 2.43
CA LYS A 161 7.86 -14.01 3.62
C LYS A 161 7.65 -13.16 4.88
N ASN A 162 6.97 -12.03 4.76
CA ASN A 162 6.77 -11.10 5.87
C ASN A 162 5.85 -11.72 6.93
N ASP A 163 6.12 -11.41 8.20
CA ASP A 163 5.40 -12.01 9.35
C ASP A 163 3.94 -11.54 9.41
N ASP A 164 3.69 -10.33 8.95
CA ASP A 164 2.36 -9.73 8.85
C ASP A 164 1.47 -10.45 7.82
N TRP A 165 0.45 -11.15 8.32
CA TRP A 165 -0.47 -11.94 7.50
C TRP A 165 -1.17 -11.13 6.41
N TRP A 166 -1.45 -9.86 6.67
CA TRP A 166 -2.18 -8.96 5.76
C TRP A 166 -1.29 -8.48 4.61
N LEU A 167 0.00 -8.20 4.86
CA LEU A 167 0.99 -7.92 3.81
C LEU A 167 1.30 -9.16 2.99
N ARG A 168 1.41 -10.33 3.64
CA ARG A 168 1.58 -11.61 2.95
C ARG A 168 0.42 -11.91 2.01
N LYS A 169 -0.81 -11.71 2.47
CA LYS A 169 -2.02 -11.83 1.64
C LYS A 169 -1.97 -10.87 0.46
N ALA A 170 -1.67 -9.59 0.68
CA ALA A 170 -1.58 -8.61 -0.41
C ALA A 170 -0.50 -9.02 -1.44
N SER A 171 0.62 -9.56 -0.97
CA SER A 171 1.66 -10.09 -1.85
C SER A 171 1.20 -11.31 -2.66
N MET A 172 0.35 -12.19 -2.11
CA MET A 172 -0.27 -13.27 -2.89
C MET A 172 -1.20 -12.73 -3.98
N VAL A 173 -2.00 -11.70 -3.65
CA VAL A 173 -2.88 -11.04 -4.63
C VAL A 173 -2.04 -10.48 -5.79
N ALA A 174 -0.92 -9.81 -5.49
CA ALA A 174 0.01 -9.30 -6.50
C ALA A 174 0.58 -10.41 -7.41
N LEU A 175 0.82 -11.61 -6.88
CA LEU A 175 1.39 -12.73 -7.64
C LEU A 175 0.34 -13.51 -8.45
N THR A 176 -0.96 -13.25 -8.26
CA THR A 176 -2.04 -14.01 -8.88
C THR A 176 -1.96 -14.04 -10.42
N PRO A 177 -1.78 -12.89 -11.13
CA PRO A 177 -1.73 -12.89 -12.59
C PRO A 177 -0.56 -13.70 -13.15
N VAL A 178 0.57 -13.72 -12.43
CA VAL A 178 1.79 -14.40 -12.88
C VAL A 178 1.75 -15.89 -12.55
N SER A 179 0.98 -16.26 -11.53
CA SER A 179 0.77 -17.66 -11.13
C SER A 179 -0.08 -18.43 -12.14
N THR A 180 -0.95 -17.74 -12.88
CA THR A 180 -1.79 -18.32 -13.93
C THR A 180 -1.14 -18.25 -15.33
N ASP A 181 -0.05 -17.50 -15.50
CA ASP A 181 0.65 -17.37 -16.77
C ASP A 181 1.65 -18.51 -17.01
N LYS A 182 1.46 -19.24 -18.13
CA LYS A 182 2.32 -20.34 -18.58
C LYS A 182 3.80 -19.96 -18.71
N ARG A 183 4.13 -18.67 -18.92
CA ARG A 183 5.51 -18.20 -19.08
C ARG A 183 6.26 -18.10 -17.75
N PHE A 184 5.55 -17.73 -16.69
CA PHE A 184 6.18 -17.30 -15.43
C PHE A 184 5.84 -18.19 -14.24
N TYR A 185 4.77 -19.00 -14.31
CA TYR A 185 4.28 -19.80 -13.18
C TYR A 185 5.36 -20.70 -12.55
N LYS A 186 6.27 -21.29 -13.36
CA LYS A 186 7.35 -22.16 -12.87
C LYS A 186 8.27 -21.48 -11.85
N GLN A 187 8.47 -20.17 -11.95
CA GLN A 187 9.34 -19.43 -11.04
C GLN A 187 8.65 -19.17 -9.70
N ILE A 188 7.32 -19.07 -9.69
CA ILE A 188 6.53 -18.65 -8.53
C ILE A 188 6.00 -19.84 -7.74
N LEU A 189 5.67 -20.94 -8.42
CA LEU A 189 5.12 -22.14 -7.79
C LEU A 189 5.92 -22.62 -6.58
N PRO A 190 7.26 -22.77 -6.63
CA PRO A 190 8.04 -23.19 -5.46
C PRO A 190 7.95 -22.19 -4.30
N ILE A 191 7.90 -20.90 -4.62
CA ILE A 191 7.82 -19.82 -3.63
C ILE A 191 6.48 -19.85 -2.89
N ILE A 192 5.38 -20.01 -3.62
CA ILE A 192 4.04 -20.15 -3.04
C ILE A 192 3.92 -21.47 -2.27
N GLY A 193 4.41 -22.58 -2.84
CA GLY A 193 4.41 -23.91 -2.22
C GLY A 193 5.07 -23.90 -0.85
N LYS A 194 6.29 -23.34 -0.77
CA LYS A 194 7.03 -23.20 0.49
C LYS A 194 6.30 -22.33 1.53
N MET A 195 5.63 -21.27 1.08
CA MET A 195 4.86 -20.43 2.00
C MET A 195 3.66 -21.19 2.56
N ILE A 196 2.94 -21.94 1.72
CA ILE A 196 1.79 -22.75 2.14
C ILE A 196 2.22 -23.89 3.06
N SER A 197 3.33 -24.58 2.77
CA SER A 197 3.85 -25.67 3.60
C SER A 197 4.24 -25.20 5.01
N SER A 198 4.78 -23.98 5.11
CA SER A 198 5.11 -23.35 6.39
C SER A 198 3.91 -22.78 7.17
N ASN A 199 2.69 -22.84 6.62
CA ASN A 199 1.53 -22.23 7.25
C ASN A 199 0.86 -23.17 8.25
N GLU A 200 0.97 -22.85 9.54
CA GLU A 200 0.38 -23.63 10.64
C GLU A 200 -1.15 -23.69 10.60
N ARG A 201 -1.82 -22.71 9.99
CA ARG A 201 -3.28 -22.70 9.86
C ARG A 201 -3.80 -23.54 8.69
N ALA A 202 -2.92 -23.99 7.81
CA ALA A 202 -3.25 -24.73 6.59
C ALA A 202 -2.56 -26.11 6.57
N VAL A 203 -2.63 -26.84 7.69
CA VAL A 203 -1.95 -28.14 7.90
C VAL A 203 -2.23 -29.15 6.78
N ALA A 204 -3.47 -29.19 6.28
CA ALA A 204 -3.85 -30.08 5.18
C ALA A 204 -3.09 -29.82 3.87
N LEU A 205 -2.46 -28.64 3.72
CA LEU A 205 -1.68 -28.26 2.55
C LEU A 205 -0.17 -28.37 2.77
N HIS A 206 0.29 -28.90 3.90
CA HIS A 206 1.73 -29.13 4.16
C HIS A 206 2.45 -29.92 3.06
N PRO A 207 1.84 -30.96 2.45
CA PRO A 207 2.47 -31.70 1.34
C PRO A 207 2.65 -30.89 0.05
N SER A 208 2.12 -29.66 -0.04
CA SER A 208 2.13 -28.87 -1.30
C SER A 208 3.54 -28.62 -1.84
N GLU A 209 4.53 -28.38 -0.97
CA GLU A 209 5.92 -28.19 -1.40
C GLU A 209 6.50 -29.48 -2.02
N GLU A 210 6.25 -30.63 -1.41
CA GLU A 210 6.69 -31.93 -1.93
C GLU A 210 5.98 -32.30 -3.24
N LEU A 211 4.67 -32.07 -3.33
CA LEU A 211 3.89 -32.29 -4.55
C LEU A 211 4.43 -31.45 -5.72
N LEU A 212 4.78 -30.20 -5.45
CA LEU A 212 5.36 -29.31 -6.45
C LEU A 212 6.76 -29.74 -6.86
N ASN A 213 7.60 -30.15 -5.91
CA ASN A 213 8.94 -30.69 -6.18
C ASN A 213 8.87 -31.97 -7.03
N ASN A 214 7.91 -32.85 -6.75
CA ASN A 214 7.70 -34.09 -7.51
C ASN A 214 7.10 -33.83 -8.91
N SER A 215 6.25 -32.81 -9.07
CA SER A 215 5.68 -32.45 -10.38
C SER A 215 6.71 -31.94 -11.40
N ASN A 216 7.87 -31.47 -10.92
CA ASN A 216 8.97 -31.00 -11.77
C ASN A 216 9.91 -32.14 -12.21
N GLN A 217 9.74 -33.35 -11.68
CA GLN A 217 10.48 -34.52 -12.14
C GLN A 217 9.83 -35.09 -13.41
N PRO A 218 10.61 -35.52 -14.42
CA PRO A 218 10.04 -36.21 -15.58
C PRO A 218 9.30 -37.46 -15.09
N ILE A 219 8.06 -37.63 -15.53
CA ILE A 219 7.24 -38.81 -15.20
C ILE A 219 8.05 -40.04 -15.62
N GLN A 220 8.52 -40.83 -14.66
CA GLN A 220 9.09 -42.13 -14.96
C GLN A 220 7.98 -42.96 -15.61
N LYS A 221 8.06 -43.16 -16.92
CA LYS A 221 7.17 -44.09 -17.61
C LYS A 221 7.41 -45.46 -16.98
N TYR A 222 6.39 -46.01 -16.32
CA TYR A 222 6.41 -47.39 -15.84
C TYR A 222 6.54 -48.31 -17.06
N ASN A 223 7.77 -48.65 -17.44
CA ASN A 223 8.06 -49.70 -18.41
C ASN A 223 7.89 -51.05 -17.72
N ASN A 224 6.65 -51.48 -17.49
CA ASN A 224 6.34 -52.85 -17.11
C ASN A 224 5.23 -53.37 -18.02
N SER A 225 5.58 -53.79 -19.23
CA SER A 225 4.83 -54.87 -19.89
C SER A 225 5.25 -56.17 -19.21
N PRO A 226 4.33 -56.97 -18.64
CA PRO A 226 4.65 -58.33 -18.27
C PRO A 226 4.99 -59.08 -19.57
N SER A 227 6.25 -59.48 -19.72
CA SER A 227 6.61 -60.51 -20.69
C SER A 227 5.76 -61.74 -20.40
N ARG A 228 4.93 -62.12 -21.38
CA ARG A 228 4.06 -63.30 -21.36
C ARG A 228 4.82 -64.57 -20.99
#